data_AF-A0A6B9FUT7-F1
#
_entry.id   AF-A0A6B9FUT7-F1
#
_cell.length_a   1.000
_cell.length_b   1.000
_cell.length_c   1.000
_cell.angle_alpha   90.00
_cell.angle_beta   90.00
_cell.angle_gamma   90.00
#
_symmetry.space_group_name_H-M   'P 1'
#
loop_
_entity.id
_entity.type
_entity.pdbx_description
1 polymer ?
#
loop_
_entity_poly.entity_id
_entity_poly.type
_entity_poly.pdbx_seq_one_letter_code
_entity_poly.pdbx_strand_id
1 'polypeptide(L)' 'MIEPNQTAYILKVTRPDEAELSGQLVMFYVAITTSETEALTIVRRVVKEDATVEPTGVRLSQQTASALNLEAGLARAL' A
#
# COMPACT_ATOMS: atom_id res chain seq x y z
N MET A 1 -10.06 -10.64 10.00
CA MET A 1 -11.07 -11.05 8.99
C MET A 1 -11.38 -9.83 8.15
N ILE A 2 -11.41 -9.95 6.82
CA ILE A 2 -11.74 -8.83 5.91
C ILE A 2 -13.26 -8.68 5.88
N GLU A 3 -13.78 -7.50 6.20
CA GLU A 3 -15.22 -7.25 6.16
C GLU A 3 -15.73 -7.17 4.71
N PRO A 4 -17.03 -7.45 4.45
CA PRO A 4 -17.57 -7.47 3.08
C PRO A 4 -17.43 -6.16 2.30
N ASN A 5 -17.39 -5.02 3.00
CA ASN A 5 -17.19 -3.68 2.41
C ASN A 5 -15.71 -3.29 2.27
N GLN A 6 -14.78 -4.11 2.78
CA GLN A 6 -13.35 -3.85 2.70
C GLN A 6 -12.75 -4.48 1.46
N THR A 7 -11.76 -3.80 0.89
CA THR A 7 -10.96 -4.29 -0.22
C THR A 7 -9.49 -3.93 -0.01
N ALA A 8 -8.61 -4.69 -0.65
CA ALA A 8 -7.17 -4.49 -0.58
C ALA A 8 -6.74 -3.58 -1.75
N TYR A 9 -6.37 -2.34 -1.43
CA TYR A 9 -5.88 -1.36 -2.41
C TYR A 9 -4.37 -1.47 -2.56
N ILE A 10 -3.88 -1.48 -3.80
CA ILE A 10 -2.45 -1.42 -4.09
C ILE A 10 -2.04 0.03 -4.34
N LEU A 11 -1.02 0.47 -3.63
CA LEU A 11 -0.44 1.80 -3.74
C LEU A 11 1.01 1.69 -4.19
N LYS A 12 1.41 2.57 -5.11
CA LYS A 12 2.79 2.73 -5.54
C LYS A 12 3.47 3.72 -4.61
N VAL A 13 4.62 3.34 -4.10
CA VAL A 13 5.48 4.18 -3.27
C VAL A 13 6.77 4.41 -4.02
N THR A 14 7.12 5.66 -4.26
CA THR A 14 8.39 6.05 -4.89
C THR A 14 9.18 6.91 -3.93
N ARG A 15 10.41 6.54 -3.63
CA ARG A 15 11.30 7.30 -2.73
C ARG A 15 12.72 7.37 -3.29
N PRO A 16 13.55 8.33 -2.86
CA PRO A 16 14.97 8.34 -3.17
C PRO A 16 15.65 7.01 -2.77
N ASP A 17 16.56 6.53 -3.61
CA ASP A 17 17.46 5.46 -3.23
C ASP A 17 18.64 6.04 -2.44
N GLU A 18 18.78 5.66 -1.17
CA GLU A 18 19.91 6.13 -0.34
C GLU A 18 21.24 5.47 -0.76
N ALA A 19 21.20 4.36 -1.51
CA ALA A 19 22.39 3.69 -2.02
C ALA A 19 22.89 4.30 -3.35
N GLU A 20 22.03 5.00 -4.10
CA GLU A 20 22.37 5.62 -5.38
C GLU A 20 22.07 7.12 -5.39
N LEU A 21 23.09 7.95 -5.64
CA LEU A 21 23.02 9.42 -5.62
C LEU A 21 21.89 10.04 -6.47
N SER A 22 21.33 9.31 -7.44
CA SER A 22 20.23 9.75 -8.30
C SER A 22 19.15 8.69 -8.52
N GLY A 23 19.17 7.60 -7.73
CA GLY A 23 18.24 6.48 -7.89
C GLY A 23 16.87 6.77 -7.28
N GLN A 24 15.83 6.12 -7.82
CA GLN A 24 14.52 6.06 -7.19
C GLN A 24 14.14 4.60 -6.95
N LEU A 25 13.71 4.31 -5.72
CA LEU A 25 13.13 3.02 -5.37
C LEU A 25 11.62 3.08 -5.54
N VAL A 26 11.09 2.15 -6.33
CA VAL A 26 9.65 1.92 -6.47
C VAL A 26 9.28 0.65 -5.70
N MET A 27 8.33 0.79 -4.77
CA MET A 27 7.76 -0.30 -3.99
C MET A 27 6.24 -0.30 -4.15
N PHE A 28 5.63 -1.46 -3.95
CA PHE A 28 4.16 -1.56 -3.89
C PHE A 28 3.75 -1.90 -2.47
N TYR A 29 2.73 -1.20 -1.99
CA TYR A 29 2.12 -1.46 -0.70
C TYR A 29 0.67 -1.87 -0.91
N VAL A 30 0.16 -2.69 0.00
CA VAL A 30 -1.25 -3.04 0.08
C VAL A 30 -1.81 -2.63 1.42
N ALA A 31 -3.03 -2.09 1.42
CA ALA A 31 -3.81 -1.83 2.63
C ALA A 31 -5.26 -2.28 2.44
N ILE A 32 -5.82 -2.97 3.44
CA ILE A 32 -7.23 -3.36 3.46
C ILE A 32 -8.04 -2.28 4.16
N THR A 33 -8.93 -1.63 3.41
CA THR A 33 -9.71 -0.48 3.85
C THR A 33 -11.07 -0.44 3.15
N THR A 34 -11.90 0.57 3.48
CA THR A 34 -13.17 0.80 2.79
C THR A 34 -13.05 1.75 1.59
N SER A 35 -11.92 2.47 1.47
CA SER A 35 -11.69 3.44 0.39
C SER A 35 -10.21 3.64 0.05
N GLU A 36 -9.93 4.06 -1.18
CA GLU A 36 -8.56 4.34 -1.64
C GLU A 36 -7.92 5.51 -0.87
N THR A 37 -8.72 6.50 -0.46
CA THR A 37 -8.27 7.62 0.38
C THR A 37 -7.80 7.16 1.77
N GLU A 38 -8.51 6.22 2.39
CA GLU A 38 -8.05 5.61 3.65
C GLU A 38 -6.76 4.82 3.44
N ALA A 39 -6.66 4.06 2.35
CA ALA A 39 -5.44 3.31 2.03
C ALA A 39 -4.23 4.25 1.87
N LEU A 40 -4.41 5.37 1.17
CA LEU A 40 -3.37 6.39 1.01
C LEU A 40 -2.92 6.95 2.36
N THR A 41 -3.88 7.21 3.24
CA THR A 41 -3.61 7.72 4.60
C THR A 41 -2.82 6.71 5.42
N ILE A 42 -3.18 5.43 5.36
CA ILE A 42 -2.48 4.36 6.10
C ILE A 42 -1.07 4.17 5.57
N VAL A 43 -0.88 4.08 4.25
CA VAL A 43 0.46 3.87 3.67
C VAL A 43 1.36 5.08 3.95
N ARG A 44 0.86 6.31 3.84
CA ARG A 44 1.63 7.53 4.17
C ARG A 44 2.15 7.57 5.61
N ARG A 45 1.48 6.90 6.56
CA ARG A 45 1.91 6.85 7.97
C ARG A 45 3.06 5.90 8.22
N VAL A 46 3.32 4.94 7.32
CA VAL A 46 4.34 3.88 7.53
C VAL A 46 5.56 4.04 6.63
N VAL A 47 5.46 4.85 5.56
CA VAL A 47 6.59 5.13 4.66
C VAL A 47 7.38 6.36 5.12
N LYS A 48 8.59 6.53 4.58
CA LYS A 48 9.41 7.73 4.84
C LYS A 48 8.70 9.00 4.32
N GLU A 49 8.96 10.13 4.95
CA GLU A 49 8.29 11.42 4.64
C GLU A 49 8.58 11.92 3.22
N ASP A 50 9.75 11.59 2.67
CA ASP A 50 10.17 11.91 1.31
C ASP A 50 9.60 10.97 0.24
N ALA A 51 8.81 9.97 0.64
CA ALA A 51 8.18 9.04 -0.28
C ALA A 51 6.90 9.64 -0.88
N THR A 52 6.80 9.55 -2.20
CA THR A 52 5.56 9.81 -2.93
C THR A 52 4.69 8.55 -2.91
N VAL A 53 3.43 8.69 -2.49
CA VAL A 53 2.45 7.59 -2.48
C VAL A 53 1.32 7.90 -3.45
N GLU A 54 1.12 7.02 -4.41
CA GLU A 54 0.16 7.17 -5.52
C GLU A 54 -0.79 5.97 -5.58
N PRO A 55 -2.08 6.19 -5.86
CA PRO A 55 -3.00 5.10 -6.16
C PRO A 55 -2.63 4.45 -7.50
N THR A 56 -2.68 3.12 -7.55
CA THR A 56 -2.49 2.38 -8.80
C THR A 56 -3.82 2.12 -9.53
N GLY A 57 -4.95 2.31 -8.85
CA GLY A 57 -6.27 1.84 -9.30
C GLY A 57 -6.45 0.32 -9.23
N VAL A 58 -5.40 -0.44 -8.86
CA VAL A 58 -5.44 -1.89 -8.75
C VAL A 58 -5.91 -2.30 -7.35
N ARG A 59 -6.79 -3.31 -7.32
CA ARG A 59 -7.31 -3.92 -6.10
C ARG A 59 -7.02 -5.41 -6.13
N LEU A 60 -6.68 -5.98 -4.97
CA LEU A 60 -6.58 -7.42 -4.83
C LEU A 60 -7.97 -8.03 -4.59
N SER A 61 -8.15 -9.24 -5.12
CA SER A 61 -9.30 -10.06 -4.73
C SER A 61 -9.24 -10.39 -3.24
N GLN A 62 -10.40 -10.62 -2.60
CA GLN A 62 -10.45 -11.06 -1.21
C GLN A 62 -9.70 -12.38 -0.98
N GLN A 63 -9.70 -13.28 -1.97
CA GLN A 63 -8.95 -14.54 -1.93
C GLN A 63 -7.45 -14.28 -1.84
N THR A 64 -6.91 -13.42 -2.70
CA THR A 64 -5.48 -13.07 -2.69
C THR A 64 -5.11 -12.32 -1.41
N ALA A 65 -5.93 -11.38 -0.97
CA ALA A 65 -5.70 -10.63 0.27
C ALA A 65 -5.66 -11.56 1.51
N SER A 66 -6.53 -12.57 1.55
CA SER A 66 -6.54 -13.59 2.60
C SER A 66 -5.31 -14.49 2.54
N ALA A 67 -4.90 -14.91 1.33
CA ALA A 67 -3.70 -15.73 1.14
C ALA A 67 -2.40 -15.04 1.59
N LEU A 68 -2.36 -13.70 1.51
CA LEU A 68 -1.25 -12.88 1.97
C LEU A 68 -1.29 -12.60 3.49
N ASN A 69 -2.29 -13.12 4.22
CA ASN A 69 -2.51 -12.84 5.65
C ASN A 69 -2.51 -11.33 5.95
N LEU A 70 -3.19 -10.55 5.12
CA LEU A 70 -3.29 -9.11 5.31
C LEU A 70 -4.31 -8.77 6.41
N GLU A 71 -4.01 -7.75 7.19
CA GLU A 71 -4.89 -7.22 8.24
C GLU A 71 -5.49 -5.87 7.85
N ALA A 72 -6.74 -5.65 8.24
CA ALA A 72 -7.43 -4.39 8.00
C ALA A 72 -6.78 -3.24 8.78
N GLY A 73 -6.66 -2.07 8.16
CA GLY A 73 -6.07 -0.90 8.78
C GLY A 73 -4.53 -0.88 8.83
N LEU A 74 -3.87 -1.95 8.38
CA LEU A 74 -2.41 -2.03 8.26
C LEU A 74 -1.96 -1.94 6.80
N ALA A 75 -0.80 -1.33 6.60
CA ALA A 75 -0.11 -1.30 5.32
C ALA A 75 1.02 -2.35 5.31
N ARG A 76 1.16 -3.05 4.18
CA ARG A 76 2.21 -4.06 3.97
C ARG A 76 2.89 -3.86 2.63
N ALA A 77 4.22 -3.92 2.60
CA ALA A 77 4.99 -3.97 1.37
C ALA A 77 4.83 -5.33 0.67
N LEU A 78 4.72 -5.32 -0.66
CA LEU A 78 4.63 -6.49 -1.53
C LEU A 78 5.98 -6.87 -2.13
#